data_AF-A0A7V8VYD6-F1
#
_entry.id   AF-A0A7V8VYD6-F1
#
_cell.length_a   1.000
_cell.length_b   1.000
_cell.length_c   1.000
_cell.angle_alpha   90.00
_cell.angle_beta   90.00
_cell.angle_gamma   90.00
#
_symmetry.space_group_name_H-M   'P 1'
#
loop_
_entity.id
_entity.type
_entity.pdbx_description
1 polymer ?
#
loop_
_entity_poly.entity_id
_entity_poly.type
_entity_poly.pdbx_seq_one_letter_code
_entity_poly.pdbx_strand_id
1 'polypeptide(L)' 'HSHLGHVFDDGPRDKGGLRYCMNSISIDLDQK' A
#
# COMPACT_ATOMS: atom_id res chain seq x y z
N HIS A 1 10.85 1.11 -14.03
CA HIS A 1 10.52 0.24 -12.88
C HIS A 1 10.76 1.08 -11.63
N SER A 2 9.68 1.64 -11.07
CA SER A 2 9.78 2.61 -9.97
C SER A 2 9.35 1.95 -8.66
N HIS A 3 10.01 2.29 -7.56
CA HIS A 3 9.67 1.74 -6.25
C HIS A 3 8.40 2.39 -5.69
N LEU A 4 7.50 1.56 -5.19
CA LEU A 4 6.19 1.94 -4.67
C LEU A 4 6.12 1.83 -3.14
N GLY A 5 6.72 0.77 -2.59
CA GLY A 5 6.70 0.47 -1.16
C GLY A 5 6.88 -1.01 -0.86
N HIS A 6 6.28 -1.47 0.24
CA HIS A 6 6.41 -2.84 0.76
C HIS A 6 5.05 -3.42 1.15
N VAL A 7 4.96 -4.75 1.16
CA VAL A 7 3.81 -5.52 1.66
C VAL A 7 4.27 -6.35 2.84
N PHE A 8 3.45 -6.41 3.89
CA PHE A 8 3.70 -7.17 5.10
C PHE A 8 2.50 -8.06 5.45
N ASP A 9 2.76 -9.22 6.06
CA ASP A 9 1.73 -10.18 6.52
C ASP A 9 1.18 -9.84 7.92
N ASP A 10 1.38 -8.61 8.38
CA ASP A 10 0.96 -8.11 9.71
C ASP A 10 -0.26 -7.17 9.63
N GLY A 11 -1.06 -7.30 8.56
CA GLY A 11 -2.28 -6.53 8.38
C GLY A 11 -3.46 -7.05 9.22
N PRO A 12 -4.58 -6.29 9.25
CA PRO A 12 -5.78 -6.71 9.96
C PRO A 12 -6.33 -8.04 9.42
N ARG A 13 -6.52 -9.03 10.29
CA ARG A 13 -6.95 -10.39 9.91
C ARG A 13 -8.32 -10.40 9.23
N ASP A 14 -9.23 -9.53 9.65
CA ASP A 14 -10.57 -9.37 9.06
C ASP A 14 -10.55 -8.72 7.67
N LYS A 15 -9.42 -8.12 7.27
CA LYS A 15 -9.19 -7.50 5.95
C LYS A 15 -8.24 -8.29 5.05
N GLY A 16 -7.91 -9.54 5.42
CA GLY A 16 -7.04 -10.42 4.64
C GLY A 16 -5.61 -10.53 5.16
N GLY A 17 -5.26 -9.88 6.28
CA GLY A 17 -3.97 -10.07 6.96
C GLY A 17 -2.78 -9.37 6.31
N LEU A 18 -2.98 -8.61 5.23
CA LEU A 18 -1.91 -7.91 4.52
C LEU A 18 -1.93 -6.40 4.82
N ARG A 19 -0.75 -5.82 5.04
CA ARG A 19 -0.55 -4.38 5.18
C ARG A 19 0.28 -3.85 4.03
N TYR A 20 -0.31 -2.95 3.26
CA TYR A 20 0.34 -2.27 2.14
C TYR A 20 0.90 -0.93 2.62
N CYS A 21 2.22 -0.84 2.71
CA CYS A 21 2.92 0.40 3.06
C CYS A 21 3.44 1.04 1.78
N MET A 22 2.80 2.12 1.35
CA MET A 22 3.02 2.75 0.05
C MET A 22 3.52 4.19 0.24
N ASN A 23 4.48 4.61 -0.59
CA ASN A 23 4.96 5.99 -0.57
C ASN A 23 3.98 6.90 -1.31
N SER A 24 3.55 7.99 -0.66
CA SER A 24 2.63 8.96 -1.27
C SER A 24 3.21 9.63 -2.52
N ILE A 25 4.53 9.90 -2.53
CA ILE A 25 5.21 10.47 -3.70
C ILE A 25 5.18 9.55 -4.94
N SER A 26 4.93 8.26 -4.74
CA SER A 26 4.84 7.27 -5.81
C SER A 26 3.41 7.07 -6.33
N ILE A 27 2.43 7.85 -5.85
CA ILE A 27 1.01 7.72 -6.20
C ILE A 27 0.50 9.06 -6.75
N ASP A 28 -0.16 9.01 -7.91
CA ASP A 28 -0.98 10.12 -8.40
C ASP A 28 -2.45 9.81 -8.11
N LEU A 29 -3.17 10.76 -7.52
CA LEU A 29 -4.54 10.56 -7.03
C LEU A 29 -5.52 11.43 -7.81
N ASP A 30 -6.27 10.80 -8.71
CA ASP A 30 -7.37 11.47 -9.41
C ASP A 30 -8.43 11.95 -8.42
N GLN A 31 -8.73 13.25 -8.46
CA GLN A 31 -9.82 13.84 -7.70
C GLN A 31 -11.11 13.70 -8.51
N LYS A 32 -12.09 12.95 -7.98
CA LYS A 32 -13.44 12.81 -8.56
C LYS A 32 -14.40 13.85 -8.04
#